data_AF-A0A9P6DXT0-F1
#
_entry.id   AF-A0A9P6DXT0-F1
#
_cell.length_a   1.000
_cell.length_b   1.000
_cell.length_c   1.000
_cell.angle_alpha   90.00
_cell.angle_beta   90.00
_cell.angle_gamma   90.00
#
_symmetry.space_group_name_H-M   'P 1'
#
loop_
_entity.id
_entity.type
_entity.pdbx_description
1 polymer ?
#
loop_
_entity_poly.entity_id
_entity_poly.type
_entity_poly.pdbx_seq_one_letter_code
_entity_poly.pdbx_strand_id
1 'polypeptide(L)'
;MAIDLMKGSLIPHHVRHDMEAMYWVLVWFTFQYEDGKEISATQRPLEKWVTSPYLDDVKNSFLHTIEGHPTPPFSSLDISWIIPLSKLFSQGHGQLTSYNRYVHLGESPVFPPDAVFSHDSSMWTAFWNVLNPDKHVDFDNVCNSARLGFLSYQGHSSL
;
A
#
# COMPACT_ATOMS: atom_id res chain seq x y z
N MET A 1 -1.61 11.76 -5.82
CA MET A 1 -0.57 10.99 -6.52
C MET A 1 -0.82 10.85 -8.02
N ALA A 2 -1.88 10.19 -8.50
CA ALA A 2 -2.12 10.06 -9.95
C ALA A 2 -2.35 11.42 -10.67
N ILE A 3 -3.00 12.38 -10.00
CA ILE A 3 -3.22 13.74 -10.53
C ILE A 3 -1.96 14.62 -10.47
N ASP A 4 -1.05 14.36 -9.52
CA ASP A 4 0.15 15.17 -9.33
C ASP A 4 1.22 14.87 -10.39
N LEU A 5 1.17 13.68 -11.00
CA LEU A 5 1.98 13.29 -12.15
C LEU A 5 1.69 14.10 -13.41
N MET A 6 0.46 14.60 -13.55
CA MET A 6 0.09 15.43 -14.70
C MET A 6 0.61 16.87 -14.59
N LYS A 7 1.15 17.28 -13.43
CA LYS A 7 1.61 18.65 -13.18
C LYS A 7 3.11 18.88 -13.40
N GLY A 8 3.83 17.87 -13.88
CA GLY A 8 5.21 18.04 -14.38
C GLY A 8 6.30 18.24 -13.31
N SER A 9 5.96 18.19 -12.03
CA SER A 9 6.96 18.12 -10.96
C SER A 9 7.49 16.68 -10.86
N LEU A 10 8.81 16.51 -10.93
CA LEU A 10 9.51 15.27 -10.52
C LEU A 10 9.29 15.07 -9.01
N ILE A 11 8.12 14.57 -8.62
CA ILE A 11 7.91 14.04 -7.29
C ILE A 11 8.63 12.69 -7.27
N PRO A 12 9.56 12.44 -6.35
CA PRO A 12 10.19 11.14 -6.21
C PRO A 12 9.11 10.07 -6.03
N HIS A 13 9.06 9.12 -6.96
CA HIS A 13 8.21 7.95 -6.83
C HIS A 13 8.79 7.06 -5.73
N HIS A 14 8.08 6.96 -4.62
CA HIS A 14 8.37 5.95 -3.61
C HIS A 14 7.41 4.79 -3.83
N VAL A 15 7.94 3.59 -4.06
CA VAL A 15 7.17 2.37 -4.37
C VAL A 15 6.12 2.10 -3.30
N ARG A 16 6.45 2.40 -2.03
CA ARG A 16 5.52 2.38 -0.90
C ARG A 16 4.23 3.17 -1.14
N HIS A 17 4.32 4.38 -1.71
CA HIS A 17 3.13 5.20 -1.93
C HIS A 17 2.25 4.64 -3.04
N ASP A 18 2.84 4.03 -4.07
CA ASP A 18 2.07 3.39 -5.15
C ASP A 18 1.34 2.14 -4.65
N MET A 19 1.98 1.35 -3.77
CA MET A 19 1.33 0.22 -3.08
C MET A 19 0.18 0.66 -2.19
N GLU A 20 0.40 1.70 -1.39
CA GLU A 20 -0.61 2.24 -0.50
C GLU A 20 -1.80 2.78 -1.29
N ALA A 21 -1.55 3.51 -2.38
CA ALA A 21 -2.60 3.96 -3.29
C ALA A 21 -3.38 2.79 -3.89
N MET A 22 -2.69 1.73 -4.34
CA MET A 22 -3.34 0.54 -4.87
C MET A 22 -4.20 -0.17 -3.82
N TYR A 23 -3.68 -0.35 -2.61
CA TYR A 23 -4.45 -0.88 -1.49
C TYR A 23 -5.73 -0.09 -1.23
N TRP A 24 -5.64 1.25 -1.17
CA TRP A 24 -6.81 2.09 -0.94
C TRP A 24 -7.85 1.97 -2.06
N VAL A 25 -7.43 1.86 -3.32
CA VAL A 25 -8.35 1.63 -4.44
C VAL A 25 -9.05 0.28 -4.33
N LEU A 26 -8.33 -0.77 -3.94
CA LEU A 26 -8.87 -2.12 -3.78
C LEU A 26 -9.88 -2.20 -2.62
N VAL A 27 -9.57 -1.60 -1.47
CA VAL A 27 -10.50 -1.47 -0.35
C VAL A 27 -11.74 -0.69 -0.79
N TRP A 28 -11.56 0.46 -1.44
CA TRP A 28 -12.68 1.25 -1.93
C TRP A 28 -13.59 0.44 -2.86
N PHE A 29 -13.01 -0.27 -3.84
CA PHE A 29 -13.78 -1.04 -4.81
C PHE A 29 -14.62 -2.14 -4.14
N THR A 30 -14.02 -2.88 -3.20
CA THR A 30 -14.70 -4.02 -2.56
C THR A 30 -15.76 -3.64 -1.56
N PHE A 31 -15.73 -2.40 -1.07
CA PHE A 31 -16.75 -1.86 -0.19
C PHE A 31 -17.87 -1.14 -0.94
N GLN A 32 -17.63 -0.70 -2.19
CA GLN A 32 -18.55 0.17 -2.92
C GLN A 32 -19.29 -0.49 -4.07
N TYR A 33 -18.87 -1.68 -4.52
CA TYR A 33 -19.44 -2.33 -5.70
C TYR A 33 -20.03 -3.70 -5.39
N GLU A 34 -21.19 -3.99 -5.94
CA GLU A 34 -21.85 -5.30 -5.92
C GLU A 34 -22.36 -5.60 -7.34
N ASP A 35 -22.05 -6.79 -7.86
CA ASP A 35 -22.42 -7.22 -9.22
C ASP A 35 -22.08 -6.20 -10.33
N GLY A 36 -20.92 -5.57 -10.22
CA GLY A 36 -20.42 -4.58 -11.18
C GLY A 36 -21.15 -3.23 -11.14
N LYS A 37 -22.01 -3.00 -10.13
CA LYS A 37 -22.72 -1.74 -9.90
C LYS A 37 -22.30 -1.12 -8.58
N GLU A 38 -22.22 0.19 -8.57
CA GLU A 38 -21.97 0.93 -7.33
C GLU A 38 -23.21 0.86 -6.43
N ILE A 39 -23.03 0.54 -5.15
CA ILE A 39 -24.12 0.44 -4.19
C ILE A 39 -24.67 1.83 -3.82
N SER A 40 -25.89 1.89 -3.28
CA SER A 40 -26.54 3.16 -2.96
C SER A 40 -25.78 3.92 -1.86
N ALA A 41 -25.67 5.25 -1.99
CA ALA A 41 -24.90 6.11 -1.06
C ALA A 41 -25.27 5.92 0.43
N THR A 42 -26.53 5.60 0.72
CA THR A 42 -27.01 5.35 2.10
C THR A 42 -26.54 4.01 2.67
N GLN A 43 -26.04 3.10 1.83
CA GLN A 43 -25.56 1.78 2.19
C GLN A 43 -24.05 1.64 2.02
N ARG A 44 -23.34 2.68 1.57
CA ARG A 44 -21.90 2.68 1.33
C ARG A 44 -21.12 2.60 2.63
N PRO A 45 -20.51 1.45 2.97
CA PRO A 45 -19.47 1.47 3.96
C PRO A 45 -18.33 2.32 3.40
N LEU A 46 -17.72 3.16 4.25
CA LEU A 46 -16.69 4.15 3.89
C LEU A 46 -17.17 5.47 3.25
N GLU A 47 -18.45 5.83 3.30
CA GLU A 47 -18.93 7.16 2.84
C GLU A 47 -18.17 8.35 3.49
N LYS A 48 -17.69 8.15 4.73
CA LYS A 48 -16.83 9.11 5.45
C LYS A 48 -15.54 9.44 4.70
N TRP A 49 -15.04 8.58 3.82
CA TRP A 49 -13.80 8.83 3.09
C TRP A 49 -13.96 9.88 1.99
N VAL A 50 -15.17 10.06 1.47
CA VAL A 50 -15.45 11.09 0.45
C VAL A 50 -15.85 12.41 1.09
N THR A 51 -16.53 12.32 2.23
CA THR A 51 -17.18 13.48 2.87
C THR A 51 -16.35 14.11 3.98
N SER A 52 -15.37 13.39 4.56
CA SER A 52 -14.57 13.90 5.67
C SER A 52 -13.47 14.86 5.18
N PRO A 53 -13.32 16.04 5.81
CA PRO A 53 -12.16 16.89 5.61
C PRO A 53 -10.88 16.33 6.29
N TYR A 54 -11.02 15.29 7.12
CA TYR A 54 -9.93 14.62 7.85
C TYR A 54 -9.69 13.22 7.28
N LEU A 55 -9.36 13.14 5.98
CA LEU A 55 -9.24 11.85 5.28
C LEU A 55 -8.14 10.96 5.89
N ASP A 56 -7.03 11.55 6.32
CA ASP A 56 -5.91 10.80 6.90
C ASP A 56 -6.29 10.11 8.22
N ASP A 57 -7.07 10.78 9.07
CA ASP A 57 -7.58 10.21 10.32
C ASP A 57 -8.56 9.07 10.06
N VAL A 58 -9.41 9.23 9.05
CA VAL A 58 -10.39 8.20 8.65
C VAL A 58 -9.67 6.96 8.12
N LYS A 59 -8.65 7.14 7.27
CA LYS A 59 -7.82 6.05 6.76
C LYS A 59 -7.02 5.37 7.88
N ASN A 60 -6.41 6.14 8.77
CA ASN A 60 -5.69 5.60 9.92
C ASN A 60 -6.62 4.80 10.84
N SER A 61 -7.83 5.30 11.13
CA SER A 61 -8.83 4.55 11.88
C SER A 61 -9.11 3.21 11.20
N PHE A 62 -9.37 3.22 9.89
CA PHE A 62 -9.62 1.99 9.13
C PHE A 62 -8.48 0.97 9.23
N LEU A 63 -7.22 1.40 9.16
CA LEU A 63 -6.07 0.48 9.31
C LEU A 63 -6.05 -0.23 10.67
N HIS A 64 -6.62 0.38 11.71
CA HIS A 64 -6.60 -0.13 13.07
C HIS A 64 -7.89 -0.87 13.49
N THR A 65 -9.04 -0.44 13.00
CA THR A 65 -10.35 -0.95 13.44
C THR A 65 -11.10 -1.73 12.36
N ILE A 66 -10.74 -1.55 11.08
CA ILE A 66 -11.41 -2.14 9.91
C ILE A 66 -12.94 -1.97 10.05
N GLU A 67 -13.40 -0.73 9.91
CA GLU A 67 -14.83 -0.41 9.99
C GLU A 67 -15.59 -0.92 8.76
N GLY A 68 -16.54 -1.82 9.00
CA GLY A 68 -17.45 -2.35 7.99
C GLY A 68 -17.01 -3.69 7.41
N HIS A 69 -17.72 -4.14 6.38
CA HIS A 69 -17.42 -5.35 5.65
C HIS A 69 -17.47 -5.07 4.14
N PRO A 70 -16.65 -5.75 3.32
CA PRO A 70 -16.81 -5.76 1.89
C PRO A 70 -18.21 -6.21 1.50
N THR A 71 -18.62 -5.85 0.29
CA THR A 71 -19.88 -6.35 -0.28
C THR A 71 -19.85 -7.88 -0.39
N PRO A 72 -21.01 -8.55 -0.45
CA PRO A 72 -21.08 -10.02 -0.40
C PRO A 72 -20.13 -10.76 -1.38
N PRO A 73 -19.96 -10.32 -2.64
CA PRO A 73 -19.02 -10.94 -3.58
C PRO A 73 -17.54 -10.91 -3.12
N PHE A 74 -17.20 -9.96 -2.23
CA PHE A 74 -15.87 -9.75 -1.69
C PHE A 74 -15.80 -10.05 -0.18
N SER A 75 -16.75 -10.78 0.39
CA SER A 75 -16.74 -11.06 1.84
C SER A 75 -15.53 -11.90 2.28
N SER A 76 -15.07 -12.85 1.44
CA SER A 76 -13.90 -13.70 1.72
C SER A 76 -12.58 -12.93 1.75
N LEU A 77 -12.60 -11.74 1.14
CA LEU A 77 -11.48 -10.85 0.98
C LEU A 77 -11.16 -10.16 2.35
N ASP A 78 -12.06 -10.08 3.34
CA ASP A 78 -11.64 -9.57 4.66
C ASP A 78 -10.42 -10.30 5.24
N ILE A 79 -10.43 -11.63 5.12
CA ILE A 79 -9.44 -12.51 5.74
C ILE A 79 -8.17 -12.62 4.88
N SER A 80 -8.29 -12.67 3.55
CA SER A 80 -7.15 -13.01 2.68
C SER A 80 -6.22 -11.84 2.37
N TRP A 81 -6.71 -10.60 2.34
CA TRP A 81 -5.94 -9.44 1.87
C TRP A 81 -6.23 -8.17 2.68
N ILE A 82 -7.48 -7.83 3.02
CA ILE A 82 -7.78 -6.58 3.76
C ILE A 82 -7.12 -6.57 5.13
N ILE A 83 -7.39 -7.56 6.00
CA ILE A 83 -6.79 -7.61 7.34
C ILE A 83 -5.25 -7.67 7.28
N PRO A 84 -4.63 -8.57 6.48
CA PRO A 84 -3.17 -8.63 6.39
C PRO A 84 -2.53 -7.34 5.86
N LEU A 85 -3.12 -6.71 4.83
CA LEU A 85 -2.61 -5.45 4.28
C LEU A 85 -2.81 -4.28 5.27
N SER A 86 -3.96 -4.18 5.94
CA SER A 86 -4.18 -3.19 7.01
C SER A 86 -3.10 -3.28 8.09
N LYS A 87 -2.76 -4.51 8.49
CA LYS A 87 -1.66 -4.76 9.45
C LYS A 87 -0.30 -4.34 8.89
N LEU A 88 0.00 -4.68 7.64
CA LEU A 88 1.26 -4.29 6.98
C LEU A 88 1.42 -2.76 6.93
N PHE A 89 0.38 -2.04 6.50
CA PHE A 89 0.42 -0.58 6.39
C PHE A 89 0.43 0.11 7.76
N SER A 90 -0.34 -0.35 8.75
CA SER A 90 -0.32 0.22 10.10
C SER A 90 1.06 0.08 10.76
N GLN A 91 1.74 -1.05 10.58
CA GLN A 91 3.11 -1.25 11.05
C GLN A 91 4.07 -0.28 10.34
N GLY A 92 3.99 -0.14 9.03
CA GLY A 92 4.81 0.79 8.26
C GLY A 92 4.59 2.26 8.62
N HIS A 93 3.35 2.66 8.93
CA HIS A 93 3.00 4.02 9.39
C HIS A 93 3.54 4.31 10.79
N GLY A 94 3.44 3.34 11.72
CA GLY A 94 4.01 3.46 13.06
C GLY A 94 5.54 3.63 13.06
N GLN A 95 6.23 2.91 12.17
CA GLN A 95 7.69 3.02 12.03
C GLN A 95 8.12 4.36 11.43
N LEU A 96 7.43 4.86 10.39
CA LEU A 96 7.73 6.18 9.81
C LEU A 96 7.50 7.31 10.82
N THR A 97 6.41 7.23 11.59
CA THR A 97 6.11 8.21 12.64
C THR A 97 7.20 8.22 13.71
N SER A 98 7.65 7.03 14.16
CA SER A 98 8.76 6.90 15.13
C SER A 98 10.08 7.44 14.58
N TYR A 99 10.38 7.20 13.30
CA TYR A 99 11.57 7.73 12.62
C TYR A 99 11.53 9.26 12.53
N ASN A 100 10.43 9.84 12.07
CA ASN A 100 10.27 11.29 11.98
C ASN A 100 10.37 11.94 13.35
N ARG A 101 9.86 11.29 14.40
CA ARG A 101 10.03 11.74 15.80
C ARG A 101 11.49 11.75 16.22
N TYR A 102 12.25 10.69 15.92
CA TYR A 102 13.69 10.66 16.18
C TYR A 102 14.43 11.79 15.45
N VAL A 103 14.18 11.96 14.14
CA VAL A 103 14.86 12.97 13.32
C VAL A 103 14.53 14.39 13.76
N HIS A 104 13.28 14.66 14.13
CA HIS A 104 12.85 16.02 14.49
C HIS A 104 13.00 16.35 15.98
N LEU A 105 12.93 15.37 16.88
CA LEU A 105 12.97 15.60 18.33
C LEU A 105 14.24 15.06 19.00
N GLY A 106 15.10 14.35 18.28
CA GLY A 106 16.33 13.74 18.82
C GLY A 106 16.07 12.55 19.75
N GLU A 107 14.85 12.01 19.76
CA GLU A 107 14.46 10.89 20.63
C GLU A 107 14.91 9.54 20.05
N SER A 108 15.83 8.84 20.71
CA SER A 108 16.32 7.53 20.25
C SER A 108 15.17 6.59 19.87
N PRO A 109 15.18 6.01 18.66
CA PRO A 109 14.05 5.26 18.18
C PRO A 109 13.97 3.90 18.88
N VAL A 110 12.77 3.55 19.34
CA VAL A 110 12.44 2.18 19.73
C VAL A 110 12.03 1.43 18.47
N PHE A 111 12.99 1.17 17.58
CA PHE A 111 12.72 0.25 16.47
C PHE A 111 12.79 -1.19 16.99
N PRO A 112 11.83 -2.07 16.66
CA PRO A 112 12.08 -3.49 16.80
C PRO A 112 13.32 -3.84 15.94
N PRO A 113 14.18 -4.79 16.37
CA PRO A 113 15.36 -5.22 15.61
C PRO A 113 15.03 -5.71 14.19
N ASP A 114 13.75 -5.96 13.92
CA ASP A 114 13.18 -6.46 12.66
C ASP A 114 12.46 -5.36 11.86
N ALA A 115 12.78 -4.08 12.07
CA ALA A 115 12.23 -2.98 11.27
C ALA A 115 12.77 -3.03 9.81
N VAL A 116 12.18 -3.91 9.01
CA VAL A 116 12.58 -4.36 7.66
C VAL A 116 12.32 -3.33 6.54
N PHE A 117 11.73 -2.17 6.85
CA PHE A 117 11.15 -1.30 5.81
C PHE A 117 12.07 -0.18 5.30
N SER A 118 13.40 -0.35 5.35
CA SER A 118 14.34 0.61 4.76
C SER A 118 14.67 0.33 3.29
N HIS A 119 14.25 -0.81 2.73
CA HIS A 119 14.45 -1.18 1.33
C HIS A 119 13.10 -1.54 0.68
N ASP A 120 12.70 -0.80 -0.36
CA ASP A 120 11.38 -0.84 -1.02
C ASP A 120 10.92 -2.25 -1.48
N SER A 121 11.84 -3.19 -1.69
CA SER A 121 11.53 -4.53 -2.20
C SER A 121 10.89 -5.47 -1.18
N SER A 122 11.18 -5.31 0.12
CA SER A 122 10.63 -6.18 1.17
C SER A 122 9.12 -5.94 1.38
N MET A 123 8.71 -4.66 1.34
CA MET A 123 7.30 -4.27 1.44
C MET A 123 6.51 -4.75 0.23
N TRP A 124 7.08 -4.63 -0.97
CA TRP A 124 6.46 -5.13 -2.19
C TRP A 124 6.33 -6.65 -2.19
N THR A 125 7.35 -7.37 -1.73
CA THR A 125 7.30 -8.82 -1.55
C THR A 125 6.20 -9.22 -0.57
N ALA A 126 6.11 -8.56 0.58
CA ALA A 126 5.08 -8.82 1.57
C ALA A 126 3.67 -8.54 1.02
N PHE A 127 3.50 -7.41 0.34
CA PHE A 127 2.25 -7.04 -0.32
C PHE A 127 1.83 -8.08 -1.38
N TRP A 128 2.76 -8.49 -2.24
CA TRP A 128 2.49 -9.46 -3.30
C TRP A 128 2.18 -10.86 -2.76
N ASN A 129 2.91 -11.30 -1.73
CA ASN A 129 2.66 -12.59 -1.07
C ASN A 129 1.29 -12.61 -0.39
N VAL A 130 0.79 -11.48 0.11
CA VAL A 130 -0.58 -11.38 0.61
C VAL A 130 -1.59 -11.52 -0.53
N LEU A 131 -1.35 -10.89 -1.68
CA LEU A 131 -2.26 -10.98 -2.83
C LEU A 131 -2.22 -12.36 -3.53
N ASN A 132 -1.10 -13.07 -3.45
CA ASN A 132 -0.87 -14.34 -4.15
C ASN A 132 -0.18 -15.35 -3.23
N PRO A 133 -0.85 -15.86 -2.18
CA PRO A 133 -0.23 -16.73 -1.19
C PRO A 133 0.35 -18.02 -1.78
N ASP A 134 -0.22 -18.53 -2.87
CA ASP A 134 0.26 -19.74 -3.55
C ASP A 134 1.47 -19.49 -4.48
N LYS A 135 1.81 -18.22 -4.72
CA LYS A 135 2.92 -17.81 -5.58
C LYS A 135 3.88 -16.97 -4.77
N HIS A 136 4.76 -17.64 -4.02
CA HIS A 136 5.90 -16.98 -3.42
C HIS A 136 6.76 -16.35 -4.52
N VAL A 137 6.81 -15.02 -4.53
CA VAL A 137 7.68 -14.26 -5.43
C VAL A 137 8.78 -13.63 -4.59
N ASP A 138 10.02 -14.03 -4.86
CA ASP A 138 11.19 -13.33 -4.38
C ASP A 138 11.46 -12.13 -5.30
N PHE A 139 10.94 -10.97 -4.90
CA PHE A 139 11.03 -9.77 -5.72
C PHE A 139 12.43 -9.17 -5.75
N ASP A 140 13.29 -9.47 -4.78
CA ASP A 140 14.71 -9.10 -4.86
C ASP A 140 15.35 -9.81 -6.06
N ASN A 141 15.05 -11.10 -6.24
CA ASN A 141 15.49 -11.86 -7.41
C ASN A 141 14.88 -11.36 -8.73
N VAL A 142 13.60 -10.97 -8.75
CA VAL A 142 12.95 -10.39 -9.94
C VAL A 142 13.56 -9.05 -10.32
N CYS A 143 13.71 -8.13 -9.36
CA CYS A 143 14.31 -6.81 -9.58
C CYS A 143 15.78 -6.92 -10.00
N ASN A 144 16.54 -7.83 -9.39
CA ASN A 144 17.93 -8.09 -9.79
C ASN A 144 18.03 -8.64 -11.22
N SER A 145 17.13 -9.56 -11.59
CA SER A 145 17.07 -10.11 -12.95
C SER A 145 16.69 -9.03 -13.99
N ALA A 146 15.73 -8.17 -13.68
CA ALA A 146 15.33 -7.05 -14.53
C ALA A 146 16.46 -6.02 -14.69
N ARG A 147 17.18 -5.71 -13.62
CA ARG A 147 18.34 -4.80 -13.63
C ARG A 147 19.49 -5.35 -14.46
N LEU A 148 19.79 -6.64 -14.35
CA LEU A 148 20.80 -7.31 -15.18
C LEU A 148 20.39 -7.35 -16.66
N GLY A 149 19.11 -7.57 -16.96
CA GLY A 149 18.56 -7.49 -18.32
C GLY A 149 18.61 -6.09 -18.92
N PHE A 150 18.42 -5.04 -18.12
CA PHE A 150 18.51 -3.66 -18.58
C PHE A 150 19.95 -3.23 -18.88
N LEU A 151 20.91 -3.68 -18.06
CA LEU A 151 22.34 -3.43 -18.28
C LEU A 151 22.89 -4.19 -19.49
N SER A 152 22.41 -5.41 -19.75
CA SER A 152 22.79 -6.16 -20.96
C SER A 152 22.22 -5.53 -22.24
N TYR A 153 21.01 -4.95 -22.17
CA TYR A 153 20.41 -4.24 -23.29
C TYR A 153 21.16 -2.93 -23.65
N GLN A 154 21.62 -2.17 -22.65
CA GLN A 154 22.41 -0.95 -22.90
C GLN A 154 23.82 -1.23 -23.45
N GLY A 155 24.38 -2.42 -23.21
CA GLY A 155 25.67 -2.85 -23.77
C GLY A 155 25.65 -3.13 -25.28
N HIS A 156 24.47 -3.25 -25.90
CA HIS A 156 24.33 -3.55 -27.34
C HIS A 156 24.00 -2.34 -28.22
N SER A 157 23.86 -1.14 -27.66
CA SER A 157 23.52 0.09 -28.40
C SER A 157 24.74 0.95 -28.76
N SER A 158 25.90 0.33 -29.00
CA SER A 158 27.12 1.00 -29.47
C SER A 158 27.61 0.36 -30.77
N LEU A 159 26.96 0.68 -31.89
CA LEU A 159 27.47 0.50 -33.25
C LEU A 159 27.10 1.71 -34.10
#